data_AF-A0A973N0F7-F1
#
_entry.id   AF-A0A973N0F7-F1
#
_cell.length_a   1.000
_cell.length_b   1.000
_cell.length_c   1.000
_cell.angle_alpha   90.00
_cell.angle_beta   90.00
_cell.angle_gamma   90.00
#
_symmetry.space_group_name_H-M   'P 1'
#
loop_
_entity.id
_entity.type
_entity.pdbx_description
1 polymer ?
#
loop_
_entity_poly.entity_id
_entity_poly.type
_entity_poly.pdbx_seq_one_letter_code
_entity_poly.pdbx_strand_id
1 'polypeptide(L)'
;MEQYAHALADFVRAHQAWAAPIVFLLAFGESLAFISLLIPAWGALVAIGALIGVSGISFFPVWIAGGFGAALGDWVSYWFGYRYKERVAQMWPLSRYPELLPRGEAFVRSWGIPSIFLGRFFGPLRASVPLAAGIFEMPYWSFQAANFISALVWSAVLLLFGDVLAKIMEWIWRIA
;
A
#
# COMPACT_ATOMS: atom_id res chain seq x y z
N MET A 1 -25.05 -21.68 -5.15
CA MET A 1 -24.14 -20.50 -5.13
C MET A 1 -24.49 -19.56 -3.97
N GLU A 2 -25.75 -19.19 -3.77
CA GLU A 2 -26.18 -18.32 -2.65
C GLU A 2 -25.78 -18.83 -1.26
N GLN A 3 -25.91 -20.14 -1.00
CA GLN A 3 -25.53 -20.72 0.30
C GLN A 3 -24.04 -20.54 0.64
N TYR A 4 -23.16 -20.60 -0.37
CA TYR A 4 -21.72 -20.36 -0.18
C TYR A 4 -21.41 -18.88 0.04
N ALA A 5 -22.15 -17.99 -0.63
CA ALA A 5 -22.02 -16.55 -0.45
C ALA A 5 -22.44 -16.12 0.97
N HIS A 6 -23.55 -16.66 1.48
CA HIS A 6 -23.99 -16.42 2.86
C HIS A 6 -23.00 -16.98 3.89
N ALA A 7 -22.53 -18.22 3.72
CA ALA A 7 -21.54 -18.83 4.60
C ALA A 7 -20.22 -18.02 4.64
N LEU A 8 -19.78 -17.49 3.49
CA LEU A 8 -18.60 -16.64 3.42
C LEU A 8 -18.83 -15.30 4.13
N ALA A 9 -19.99 -14.66 3.91
CA ALA A 9 -20.34 -13.40 4.57
C ALA A 9 -20.42 -13.55 6.09
N ASP A 10 -21.01 -14.65 6.59
CA ASP A 10 -21.10 -14.95 8.01
C ASP A 10 -19.73 -15.25 8.62
N PHE A 11 -18.87 -15.98 7.91
CA PHE A 11 -17.48 -16.22 8.33
C PHE A 11 -16.68 -14.91 8.44
N VAL A 12 -16.81 -14.02 7.44
CA VAL A 12 -16.15 -12.72 7.43
C VAL A 12 -16.67 -11.82 8.55
N ARG A 13 -17.98 -11.82 8.81
CA ARG A 13 -18.59 -11.10 9.95
C ARG A 13 -18.09 -11.62 11.29
N ALA A 14 -18.01 -12.94 11.46
CA ALA A 14 -17.50 -13.56 12.67
C ALA A 14 -16.01 -13.19 12.94
N HIS A 15 -15.23 -12.96 11.89
CA HIS A 15 -13.79 -12.64 11.98
C HIS A 15 -13.46 -11.20 11.61
N GLN A 16 -14.45 -10.28 11.59
CA GLN A 16 -14.25 -8.89 11.17
C GLN A 16 -13.14 -8.15 11.91
N ALA A 17 -12.85 -8.54 13.16
CA ALA A 17 -11.77 -7.98 13.97
C ALA A 17 -10.38 -8.21 13.35
N TRP A 18 -10.20 -9.26 12.54
CA TRP A 18 -8.95 -9.57 11.85
C TRP A 18 -8.75 -8.78 10.57
N ALA A 19 -9.80 -8.14 10.03
CA ALA A 19 -9.70 -7.38 8.79
C ALA A 19 -8.67 -6.25 8.89
N ALA A 20 -8.70 -5.48 9.97
CA ALA A 20 -7.76 -4.37 10.19
C ALA A 20 -6.29 -4.85 10.35
N PRO A 21 -5.96 -5.81 11.23
CA PRO A 21 -4.61 -6.38 11.32
C PRO A 21 -4.08 -6.98 10.02
N ILE A 22 -4.92 -7.69 9.27
CA ILE A 22 -4.53 -8.28 7.97
C ILE A 22 -4.20 -7.15 6.97
N VAL A 23 -5.06 -6.14 6.88
CA VAL A 23 -4.86 -5.00 5.98
C VAL A 23 -3.61 -4.21 6.36
N PHE A 24 -3.35 -4.03 7.65
CA PHE A 24 -2.11 -3.44 8.14
C PHE A 24 -0.89 -4.20 7.64
N LEU A 25 -0.86 -5.53 7.84
CA LEU A 25 0.29 -6.36 7.46
C LEU A 25 0.50 -6.41 5.95
N LEU A 26 -0.58 -6.48 5.18
CA LEU A 26 -0.56 -6.43 3.72
C LEU A 26 -0.02 -5.09 3.22
N ALA A 27 -0.56 -3.98 3.72
CA ALA A 27 -0.10 -2.65 3.35
C ALA A 27 1.36 -2.38 3.78
N PHE A 28 1.74 -2.85 4.96
CA PHE A 28 3.11 -2.79 5.47
C PHE A 28 4.09 -3.57 4.59
N GLY A 29 3.77 -4.82 4.26
CA GLY A 29 4.59 -5.64 3.37
C GLY A 29 4.70 -5.05 1.97
N GLU A 30 3.62 -4.46 1.46
CA GLU A 30 3.61 -3.82 0.13
C GLU A 30 4.38 -2.49 0.07
N SER A 31 4.57 -1.81 1.20
CA SER A 31 5.37 -0.59 1.31
C SER A 31 6.84 -0.85 1.68
N LEU A 32 7.18 -2.08 2.08
CA LEU A 32 8.57 -2.48 2.31
C LEU A 32 9.27 -2.72 0.96
N ALA A 33 10.32 -1.95 0.67
CA ALA A 33 10.99 -1.95 -0.64
C ALA A 33 11.44 -3.33 -1.14
N PHE A 34 11.77 -4.25 -0.23
CA PHE A 34 12.19 -5.61 -0.55
C PHE A 34 11.02 -6.59 -0.68
N ILE A 35 10.00 -6.47 0.18
CA ILE A 35 8.85 -7.39 0.25
C ILE A 35 7.82 -7.06 -0.84
N SER A 36 7.69 -5.78 -1.18
CA SER A 36 6.77 -5.29 -2.21
C SER A 36 7.02 -5.88 -3.59
N LEU A 37 8.26 -6.29 -3.88
CA LEU A 37 8.63 -6.96 -5.13
C LEU A 37 8.16 -8.42 -5.19
N LEU A 38 7.90 -9.04 -4.03
CA LEU A 38 7.51 -10.44 -3.91
C LEU A 38 5.99 -10.61 -3.76
N ILE A 39 5.34 -9.66 -3.07
CA ILE A 39 3.92 -9.77 -2.68
C ILE A 39 3.13 -8.60 -3.29
N PRO A 40 2.36 -8.83 -4.37
CA PRO A 40 1.44 -7.82 -4.89
C PRO A 40 0.18 -7.75 -4.00
N ALA A 41 0.21 -6.94 -2.94
CA ALA A 41 -0.91 -6.86 -1.99
C ALA A 41 -2.08 -5.98 -2.46
N TRP A 42 -1.92 -5.20 -3.53
CA TRP A 42 -2.97 -4.36 -4.14
C TRP A 42 -4.28 -5.13 -4.38
N GLY A 43 -4.20 -6.33 -4.98
CA GLY A 43 -5.38 -7.13 -5.28
C GLY A 43 -6.13 -7.58 -4.02
N ALA A 44 -5.39 -7.90 -2.96
CA ALA A 44 -5.97 -8.26 -1.67
C ALA A 44 -6.67 -7.06 -1.01
N LEU A 45 -6.06 -5.87 -1.06
CA LEU A 45 -6.67 -4.64 -0.53
C LEU A 45 -7.96 -4.27 -1.26
N VAL A 46 -7.99 -4.39 -2.60
CA VAL A 46 -9.21 -4.18 -3.40
C VAL A 46 -10.29 -5.21 -3.06
N ALA A 47 -9.93 -6.48 -2.91
CA ALA A 47 -10.86 -7.53 -2.50
C ALA A 47 -11.45 -7.27 -1.10
N ILE A 48 -10.64 -6.82 -0.15
CA ILE A 48 -11.10 -6.42 1.19
C ILE A 48 -12.03 -5.20 1.09
N GLY A 49 -11.71 -4.23 0.23
CA GLY A 49 -12.59 -3.10 -0.09
C GLY A 49 -13.97 -3.55 -0.59
N ALA A 50 -14.02 -4.51 -1.51
CA ALA A 50 -15.27 -5.10 -1.98
C ALA A 50 -16.05 -5.80 -0.86
N LEU A 51 -15.35 -6.49 0.05
CA LEU A 51 -15.97 -7.16 1.20
C LEU A 51 -16.54 -6.18 2.22
N ILE A 52 -15.98 -4.98 2.39
CA ILE A 52 -16.52 -3.95 3.30
C ILE A 52 -17.98 -3.63 2.97
N GLY A 53 -18.29 -3.44 1.69
CA GLY A 53 -19.65 -3.12 1.22
C GLY A 53 -20.67 -4.23 1.45
N VAL A 54 -20.25 -5.49 1.35
CA VAL A 54 -21.15 -6.65 1.39
C VAL A 54 -21.30 -7.24 2.81
N SER A 55 -20.21 -7.26 3.58
CA SER A 55 -20.15 -7.95 4.87
C SER A 55 -20.44 -7.06 6.08
N GLY A 56 -20.44 -5.72 5.91
CA GLY A 56 -20.71 -4.77 7.01
C GLY A 56 -19.50 -4.51 7.91
N ILE A 57 -18.28 -4.87 7.48
CA ILE A 57 -17.04 -4.47 8.14
C ILE A 57 -16.98 -2.94 8.22
N SER A 58 -16.56 -2.41 9.37
CA SER A 58 -16.36 -0.96 9.48
C SER A 58 -15.18 -0.50 8.62
N PHE A 59 -15.45 0.49 7.75
CA PHE A 59 -14.43 1.08 6.88
C PHE A 59 -13.29 1.74 7.67
N PHE A 60 -13.62 2.48 8.73
CA PHE A 60 -12.65 3.33 9.43
C PHE A 60 -11.46 2.55 10.04
N PRO A 61 -11.67 1.46 10.82
CA PRO A 61 -10.56 0.69 11.37
C PRO A 61 -9.66 0.09 10.28
N VAL A 62 -10.25 -0.39 9.18
CA VAL A 62 -9.53 -0.99 8.07
C VAL A 62 -8.72 0.05 7.30
N TRP A 63 -9.32 1.20 7.03
CA TRP A 63 -8.66 2.33 6.38
C TRP A 63 -7.49 2.87 7.19
N ILE A 64 -7.69 3.11 8.49
CA ILE A 64 -6.63 3.56 9.40
C ILE A 64 -5.52 2.51 9.44
N ALA A 65 -5.85 1.23 9.61
CA ALA A 65 -4.87 0.16 9.64
C ALA A 65 -4.06 0.07 8.33
N GLY A 66 -4.71 0.19 7.17
CA GLY A 66 -4.03 0.19 5.87
C GLY A 66 -3.11 1.39 5.67
N GLY A 67 -3.59 2.59 6.01
CA GLY A 67 -2.77 3.80 5.93
C GLY A 67 -1.56 3.76 6.88
N PHE A 68 -1.75 3.35 8.12
CA PHE A 68 -0.64 3.21 9.07
C PHE A 68 0.33 2.10 8.68
N GLY A 69 -0.16 0.96 8.19
CA GLY A 69 0.66 -0.14 7.70
C GLY A 69 1.57 0.32 6.56
N ALA A 70 0.99 0.96 5.53
CA ALA A 70 1.76 1.51 4.41
C ALA A 70 2.75 2.59 4.86
N ALA A 71 2.33 3.52 5.72
CA ALA A 71 3.21 4.58 6.22
C ALA A 71 4.42 4.02 6.99
N LEU A 72 4.21 2.99 7.82
CA LEU A 72 5.29 2.32 8.56
C LEU A 72 6.21 1.53 7.64
N GLY A 73 5.69 0.88 6.60
CA GLY A 73 6.52 0.18 5.61
C GLY A 73 7.46 1.15 4.88
N ASP A 74 6.93 2.30 4.45
CA ASP A 74 7.72 3.32 3.76
C ASP A 74 8.72 4.00 4.71
N TRP A 75 8.37 4.16 5.99
CA TRP A 75 9.28 4.66 7.01
C TRP A 75 10.47 3.72 7.23
N VAL A 76 10.21 2.41 7.32
CA VAL A 76 11.28 1.40 7.41
C VAL A 76 12.15 1.44 6.15
N SER A 77 11.55 1.51 4.96
CA SER A 77 12.27 1.66 3.70
C SER A 77 13.16 2.90 3.67
N TYR A 78 12.64 4.06 4.10
CA TYR A 78 13.42 5.30 4.23
C TYR A 78 14.58 5.14 5.21
N TRP A 79 14.32 4.57 6.40
CA TRP A 79 15.35 4.37 7.42
C TRP A 79 16.47 3.44 6.93
N PHE A 80 16.11 2.37 6.21
CA PHE A 80 17.08 1.50 5.55
C PHE A 80 17.92 2.27 4.52
N GLY A 81 17.29 3.09 3.67
CA GLY A 81 18.00 3.95 2.73
C GLY A 81 18.97 4.91 3.40
N TYR A 82 18.53 5.56 4.49
CA TYR A 82 19.33 6.51 5.26
C TYR A 82 20.52 5.85 5.97
N ARG A 83 20.31 4.66 6.54
CA ARG A 83 21.32 3.96 7.35
C ARG A 83 22.37 3.23 6.51
N TYR A 84 21.98 2.66 5.37
CA TYR A 84 22.85 1.81 4.57
C TYR A 84 23.33 2.48 3.27
N LYS A 85 22.70 3.58 2.85
CA LYS A 85 23.10 4.41 1.70
C LYS A 85 23.43 3.57 0.45
N GLU A 86 24.62 3.74 -0.11
CA GLU A 86 25.09 3.04 -1.30
C GLU A 86 25.15 1.52 -1.16
N ARG A 87 25.27 0.99 0.07
CA ARG A 87 25.28 -0.47 0.29
C ARG A 87 23.94 -1.11 -0.04
N VAL A 88 22.84 -0.36 -0.03
CA VAL A 88 21.51 -0.88 -0.39
C VAL A 88 21.45 -1.33 -1.85
N ALA A 89 22.16 -0.65 -2.76
CA ALA A 89 22.21 -1.01 -4.17
C ALA A 89 22.81 -2.42 -4.41
N GLN A 90 23.65 -2.88 -3.48
CA GLN A 90 24.32 -4.18 -3.56
C GLN A 90 23.54 -5.30 -2.86
N MET A 91 22.46 -4.98 -2.13
CA MET A 91 21.66 -5.96 -1.40
C MET A 91 20.54 -6.55 -2.28
N TRP A 92 20.30 -7.85 -2.13
CA TRP A 92 19.19 -8.53 -2.78
C TRP A 92 17.84 -8.08 -2.17
N PRO A 93 16.78 -7.83 -2.96
CA PRO A 93 16.63 -8.00 -4.42
C PRO A 93 16.99 -6.77 -5.26
N LEU A 94 17.35 -5.62 -4.66
CA LEU A 94 17.68 -4.40 -5.42
C LEU A 94 18.91 -4.57 -6.31
N SER A 95 19.86 -5.43 -5.93
CA SER A 95 20.99 -5.81 -6.79
C SER A 95 20.57 -6.48 -8.11
N ARG A 96 19.35 -7.04 -8.18
CA ARG A 96 18.76 -7.64 -9.39
C ARG A 96 18.09 -6.59 -10.30
N TYR A 97 17.76 -5.42 -9.77
CA TYR A 97 17.08 -4.33 -10.47
C TYR A 97 17.79 -3.00 -10.20
N PRO A 98 19.05 -2.85 -10.65
CA PRO A 98 19.87 -1.67 -10.36
C PRO A 98 19.26 -0.39 -10.92
N GLU A 99 18.40 -0.46 -11.94
CA GLU A 99 17.71 0.70 -12.53
C GLU A 99 16.65 1.33 -11.64
N LEU A 100 16.18 0.65 -10.59
CA LEU A 100 15.14 1.17 -9.70
C LEU A 100 15.63 2.36 -8.86
N LEU A 101 16.88 2.30 -8.39
CA LEU A 101 17.48 3.34 -7.57
C LEU A 101 17.70 4.66 -8.36
N PRO A 102 18.36 4.68 -9.54
CA PRO A 102 18.52 5.88 -10.34
C PRO A 102 17.18 6.49 -10.79
N ARG A 103 16.16 5.67 -11.05
CA ARG A 103 14.81 6.16 -11.38
C ARG A 103 14.16 6.83 -10.18
N GLY A 104 14.24 6.21 -9.00
CA GLY A 104 13.77 6.80 -7.75
C GLY A 104 14.50 8.12 -7.44
N GLU A 105 15.82 8.14 -7.62
CA GLU A 105 16.65 9.35 -7.47
C GLU A 105 16.19 10.47 -8.41
N ALA A 106 16.13 10.19 -9.72
CA ALA A 106 15.74 11.19 -10.71
C ALA A 106 14.35 11.75 -10.40
N PHE A 107 13.44 10.90 -9.93
CA PHE A 107 12.10 11.29 -9.53
C PHE A 107 12.08 12.16 -8.27
N VAL A 108 12.84 11.80 -7.24
CA VAL A 108 12.96 12.58 -6.00
C VAL A 108 13.66 13.92 -6.24
N ARG A 109 14.71 13.96 -7.09
CA ARG A 109 15.39 15.22 -7.47
C ARG A 109 14.50 16.15 -8.29
N SER A 110 13.67 15.61 -9.17
CA SER A 110 12.82 16.43 -10.04
C SER A 110 11.56 16.95 -9.33
N TRP A 111 10.96 16.15 -8.46
CA TRP A 111 9.68 16.49 -7.82
C TRP A 111 9.76 16.81 -6.33
N GLY A 112 10.87 16.50 -5.63
CA GLY A 112 11.03 16.79 -4.21
C GLY A 112 10.00 16.06 -3.34
N ILE A 113 9.37 16.76 -2.39
CA ILE A 113 8.36 16.18 -1.47
C ILE A 113 7.14 15.59 -2.23
N PRO A 114 6.57 16.24 -3.26
CA PRO A 114 5.53 15.66 -4.12
C PRO A 114 5.86 14.29 -4.71
N SER A 115 7.14 13.96 -4.88
CA SER A 115 7.56 12.65 -5.39
C SER A 115 7.08 11.49 -4.51
N ILE A 116 6.96 11.69 -3.19
CA ILE A 116 6.51 10.67 -2.25
C ILE A 116 5.04 10.31 -2.53
N PHE A 117 4.24 11.35 -2.79
CA PHE A 117 2.81 11.21 -3.06
C PHE A 117 2.57 10.50 -4.39
N LEU A 118 3.23 10.98 -5.44
CA LEU A 118 3.07 10.45 -6.79
C LEU A 118 3.68 9.05 -6.91
N GLY A 119 4.84 8.83 -6.32
CA GLY A 119 5.56 7.55 -6.36
C GLY A 119 4.74 6.39 -5.81
N ARG A 120 3.83 6.66 -4.85
CA ARG A 120 2.98 5.62 -4.25
C ARG A 120 1.99 4.98 -5.24
N PHE A 121 1.53 5.73 -6.24
CA PHE A 121 0.60 5.25 -7.26
C PHE A 121 1.30 4.56 -8.43
N PHE A 122 2.62 4.73 -8.58
CA PHE A 122 3.40 4.08 -9.63
C PHE A 122 4.12 2.84 -9.09
N GLY A 123 3.66 1.65 -9.46
CA GLY A 123 4.13 0.36 -8.93
C GLY A 123 5.66 0.23 -8.77
N PRO A 124 6.47 0.41 -9.84
CA PRO A 124 7.94 0.30 -9.75
C PRO A 124 8.61 1.42 -8.92
N LEU A 125 7.99 2.59 -8.86
CA LEU A 125 8.53 3.75 -8.13
C LEU A 125 8.18 3.71 -6.65
N ARG A 126 7.12 3.00 -6.26
CA ARG A 126 6.63 2.91 -4.87
C ARG A 126 7.68 2.41 -3.89
N ALA A 127 8.39 1.33 -4.24
CA ALA A 127 9.47 0.78 -3.42
C ALA A 127 10.74 1.66 -3.46
N SER A 128 10.96 2.29 -4.61
CA SER A 128 12.20 2.99 -4.94
C SER A 128 12.26 4.39 -4.34
N VAL A 129 11.12 5.09 -4.25
CA VAL A 129 11.03 6.49 -3.80
C VAL A 129 11.34 6.66 -2.31
N PRO A 130 10.74 5.90 -1.37
CA PRO A 130 11.07 5.98 0.06
C PRO A 130 12.55 5.67 0.31
N LEU A 131 13.06 4.64 -0.37
CA LEU A 131 14.44 4.21 -0.27
C LEU A 131 15.41 5.28 -0.78
N ALA A 132 15.14 5.83 -1.98
CA ALA A 132 15.92 6.92 -2.54
C ALA A 132 15.88 8.16 -1.65
N ALA A 133 14.70 8.56 -1.15
CA ALA A 133 14.55 9.68 -0.23
C ALA A 133 15.40 9.50 1.05
N GLY A 134 15.55 8.27 1.54
CA GLY A 134 16.46 7.94 2.63
C GLY A 134 17.93 8.08 2.25
N ILE A 135 18.34 7.51 1.11
CA ILE A 135 19.73 7.56 0.61
C ILE A 135 20.21 9.00 0.42
N PHE A 136 19.35 9.88 -0.10
CA PHE A 136 19.65 11.29 -0.33
C PHE A 136 19.36 12.21 0.87
N GLU A 137 19.09 11.64 2.04
CA GLU A 137 18.89 12.39 3.29
C GLU A 137 17.80 13.47 3.18
N MET A 138 16.68 13.18 2.51
CA MET A 138 15.55 14.11 2.46
C MET A 138 15.09 14.45 3.89
N PRO A 139 14.70 15.70 4.20
CA PRO A 139 14.32 16.10 5.55
C PRO A 139 13.26 15.17 6.15
N TYR A 140 13.61 14.52 7.27
CA TYR A 140 12.83 13.45 7.88
C TYR A 140 11.36 13.81 8.12
N TRP A 141 11.09 14.98 8.71
CA TRP A 141 9.73 15.40 9.03
C TRP A 141 8.89 15.71 7.79
N SER A 142 9.49 16.31 6.77
CA SER A 142 8.82 16.57 5.49
C SER A 142 8.47 15.26 4.78
N PHE A 143 9.40 14.30 4.81
CA PHE A 143 9.16 12.96 4.27
C PHE A 143 8.03 12.25 5.02
N GLN A 144 8.07 12.22 6.35
CA GLN A 144 7.06 11.52 7.15
C GLN A 144 5.67 12.14 7.01
N ALA A 145 5.55 13.47 7.00
CA ALA A 145 4.27 14.14 6.78
C ALA A 145 3.65 13.76 5.42
N ALA A 146 4.45 13.85 4.34
CA ALA A 146 3.99 13.48 3.00
C ALA A 146 3.68 11.98 2.89
N ASN A 147 4.48 11.13 3.53
CA ASN A 147 4.27 9.68 3.57
C ASN A 147 2.96 9.33 4.27
N PHE A 148 2.70 9.85 5.48
CA PHE A 148 1.47 9.55 6.21
C PHE A 148 0.22 10.02 5.45
N ILE A 149 0.24 11.24 4.91
CA ILE A 149 -0.91 11.77 4.18
C ILE A 149 -1.16 10.96 2.90
N SER A 150 -0.11 10.63 2.14
CA SER A 150 -0.27 9.80 0.94
C SER A 150 -0.71 8.38 1.27
N ALA A 151 -0.36 7.85 2.45
CA ALA A 151 -0.68 6.48 2.83
C ALA A 151 -2.17 6.35 3.11
N LEU A 152 -2.70 7.32 3.86
CA LEU A 152 -4.12 7.40 4.18
C LEU A 152 -4.94 7.60 2.91
N VAL A 153 -4.53 8.51 2.03
CA VAL A 153 -5.25 8.75 0.76
C VAL A 153 -5.22 7.50 -0.11
N TRP A 154 -4.05 6.87 -0.27
CA TRP A 154 -3.92 5.65 -1.08
C TRP A 154 -4.76 4.49 -0.54
N SER A 155 -4.74 4.28 0.78
CA SER A 155 -5.55 3.23 1.41
C SER A 155 -7.05 3.49 1.21
N ALA A 156 -7.50 4.75 1.35
CA ALA A 156 -8.88 5.11 1.07
C ALA A 156 -9.25 4.84 -0.39
N VAL A 157 -8.40 5.28 -1.34
CA VAL A 157 -8.63 5.08 -2.77
C VAL A 157 -8.80 3.60 -3.10
N LEU A 158 -7.93 2.72 -2.56
CA LEU A 158 -8.01 1.29 -2.83
C LEU A 158 -9.25 0.62 -2.26
N LEU A 159 -9.56 0.91 -1.00
CA LEU A 159 -10.72 0.32 -0.33
C LEU A 159 -12.02 0.79 -0.96
N LEU A 160 -12.14 2.09 -1.26
CA LEU A 160 -13.29 2.66 -1.94
C LEU A 160 -13.41 2.15 -3.38
N PHE A 161 -12.29 2.00 -4.10
CA PHE A 161 -12.30 1.41 -5.43
C PHE A 161 -12.84 -0.02 -5.41
N GLY A 162 -12.44 -0.83 -4.43
CA GLY A 162 -13.00 -2.16 -4.22
C GLY A 162 -14.51 -2.16 -3.93
N ASP A 163 -14.96 -1.28 -3.02
CA ASP A 163 -16.38 -1.15 -2.67
C ASP A 163 -17.24 -0.70 -3.88
N VAL A 164 -16.77 0.30 -4.63
CA VAL A 164 -17.45 0.80 -5.83
C VAL A 164 -17.50 -0.28 -6.91
N LEU A 165 -16.40 -0.99 -7.12
CA LEU A 165 -16.34 -2.08 -8.10
C LEU A 165 -17.35 -3.19 -7.75
N ALA A 166 -17.45 -3.55 -6.48
CA ALA A 166 -18.44 -4.53 -6.01
C ALA A 166 -19.88 -4.08 -6.31
N LYS A 167 -20.21 -2.81 -6.02
CA LYS A 167 -21.54 -2.23 -6.29
C LYS A 167 -21.87 -2.19 -7.78
N ILE A 168 -20.89 -1.85 -8.63
CA ILE A 168 -21.07 -1.87 -10.08
C ILE A 168 -21.36 -3.29 -10.57
N MET A 169 -20.60 -4.28 -10.09
CA MET A 169 -20.81 -5.68 -10.45
C MET A 169 -22.21 -6.17 -10.04
N GLU A 170 -22.66 -5.82 -8.84
CA GLU A 170 -24.02 -6.14 -8.37
C GLU A 170 -25.09 -5.46 -9.23
N TRP A 171 -24.88 -4.20 -9.62
CA TRP A 171 -25.79 -3.46 -10.50
C TRP A 171 -25.90 -4.10 -11.90
N ILE A 172 -24.76 -4.49 -12.50
CA ILE A 172 -24.74 -5.19 -13.80
C ILE A 172 -25.50 -6.51 -13.69
N TRP A 173 -25.25 -7.28 -12.63
CA TRP A 173 -25.91 -8.57 -12.43
C TRP A 173 -27.42 -8.46 -12.24
N ARG A 174 -27.90 -7.37 -11.67
CA ARG A 174 -29.35 -7.12 -11.53
C ARG A 174 -30.05 -6.73 -12.83
N ILE A 175 -29.29 -6.29 -13.84
CA ILE A 175 -29.82 -5.81 -15.12
C ILE A 175 -29.71 -6.88 -16.22
N ALA A 176 -28.73 -7.79 -16.10
CA ALA A 176 -28.55 -8.96 -16.97
C ALA A 176 -29.53 -10.09 -16.62
#